data_AF-S7NN20-F1
#
_entry.id   AF-S7NN20-F1
#
_cell.length_a   1.000
_cell.length_b   1.000
_cell.length_c   1.000
_cell.angle_alpha   90.00
_cell.angle_beta   90.00
_cell.angle_gamma   90.00
#
_symmetry.space_group_name_H-M   'P 1'
#
loop_
_entity.id
_entity.type
_entity.pdbx_description
1 polymer ?
#
loop_
_entity_poly.entity_id
_entity_poly.type
_entity_poly.pdbx_seq_one_letter_code
_entity_poly.pdbx_strand_id
1 'polypeptide(L)' 'MSEFLSGLESSRWLRHIKTIMDAGIFTAKAVKVEKANVLVHCSDEWDHTAQVCSVASILLYPFYRTFKGLMVRE' A
#
# COMPACT_ATOMS: atom_id res chain seq x y z
N MET A 1 -10.63 -19.21 -21.65
CA MET A 1 -10.85 -17.98 -20.84
C MET A 1 -11.08 -18.30 -19.36
N SER A 2 -11.93 -19.30 -19.04
CA SER A 2 -12.15 -19.78 -17.66
C SER A 2 -10.88 -20.30 -16.97
N GLU A 3 -10.05 -21.07 -17.67
CA GLU A 3 -8.81 -21.61 -17.09
C GLU A 3 -7.80 -20.52 -16.69
N PHE A 4 -7.67 -19.46 -17.50
CA PHE A 4 -6.80 -18.33 -17.16
C PHE A 4 -7.28 -17.61 -15.90
N LEU A 5 -8.58 -17.31 -15.80
CA LEU A 5 -9.14 -16.64 -14.63
C LEU A 5 -9.05 -17.51 -13.37
N SER A 6 -9.28 -18.82 -13.49
CA SER A 6 -9.10 -19.77 -12.40
C SER A 6 -7.62 -19.88 -11.98
N GLY A 7 -6.69 -19.87 -12.93
CA GLY A 7 -5.26 -19.81 -12.66
C GLY A 7 -4.85 -18.52 -11.93
N LEU A 8 -5.39 -17.37 -12.37
CA LEU A 8 -5.14 -16.08 -11.73
C LEU A 8 -5.68 -16.03 -10.30
N GLU A 9 -6.91 -16.51 -10.08
CA GLU A 9 -7.51 -16.58 -8.75
C GLU A 9 -6.70 -17.50 -7.82
N SER A 10 -6.32 -18.69 -8.30
CA SER A 10 -5.55 -19.66 -7.52
C SER A 10 -4.15 -19.15 -7.14
N SER A 11 -3.53 -18.31 -7.99
CA SER A 11 -2.26 -17.64 -7.68
C SER A 11 -2.36 -16.68 -6.49
N ARG A 12 -3.57 -16.18 -6.18
CA ARG A 12 -3.84 -15.17 -5.14
C ARG A 12 -3.11 -13.83 -5.32
N TRP A 13 -2.45 -13.60 -6.45
CA TRP A 13 -1.67 -12.39 -6.69
C TRP A 13 -2.48 -11.10 -6.47
N LEU A 14 -3.68 -11.02 -7.05
CA LEU A 14 -4.58 -9.88 -6.87
C LEU A 14 -5.06 -9.73 -5.42
N ARG A 15 -5.15 -10.83 -4.67
CA ARG A 15 -5.48 -10.79 -3.24
C ARG A 15 -4.35 -10.15 -2.44
N HIS A 16 -3.10 -10.49 -2.74
CA HIS A 16 -1.94 -9.87 -2.10
C HIS A 16 -1.87 -8.35 -2.39
N ILE A 17 -2.06 -7.95 -3.65
CA ILE A 17 -2.14 -6.52 -4.02
C ILE A 17 -3.27 -5.82 -3.25
N LYS A 18 -4.46 -6.42 -3.22
CA LYS A 18 -5.60 -5.87 -2.50
C LYS A 18 -5.29 -5.64 -1.02
N THR A 19 -4.66 -6.62 -0.35
CA THR A 19 -4.31 -6.50 1.07
C THR A 19 -3.36 -5.32 1.34
N ILE A 20 -2.35 -5.12 0.49
CA ILE A 20 -1.42 -3.98 0.62
C ILE A 20 -2.16 -2.65 0.41
N MET A 21 -3.02 -2.58 -0.61
CA MET A 21 -3.81 -1.38 -0.91
C MET A 21 -4.77 -1.04 0.23
N ASP A 22 -5.47 -2.02 0.79
CA ASP A 22 -6.40 -1.84 1.91
C ASP A 22 -5.69 -1.30 3.15
N ALA A 23 -4.50 -1.84 3.48
CA ALA A 23 -3.69 -1.37 4.59
C ALA A 23 -3.19 0.07 4.39
N GLY A 24 -2.79 0.43 3.16
CA GLY A 24 -2.42 1.80 2.81
C GLY A 24 -3.60 2.77 2.93
N ILE A 25 -4.80 2.37 2.47
CA ILE A 25 -6.03 3.16 2.60
C ILE A 25 -6.42 3.33 4.08
N PHE A 26 -6.34 2.27 4.87
CA PHE A 26 -6.60 2.30 6.31
C PHE A 26 -5.68 3.32 7.00
N THR A 27 -4.38 3.23 6.75
CA THR A 27 -3.38 4.15 7.30
C THR A 27 -3.66 5.59 6.87
N ALA A 28 -3.95 5.83 5.59
CA ALA A 28 -4.27 7.16 5.09
C ALA A 28 -5.55 7.74 5.72
N LYS A 29 -6.58 6.91 5.95
CA LYS A 29 -7.81 7.33 6.63
C LYS A 29 -7.57 7.70 8.09
N ALA A 30 -6.85 6.87 8.84
CA ALA A 30 -6.49 7.15 10.23
C ALA A 30 -5.76 8.50 10.36
N VAL A 31 -4.81 8.78 9.45
CA VAL A 31 -4.10 10.07 9.44
C VAL A 31 -4.99 11.24 8.99
N LYS A 32 -5.68 11.11 7.86
CA LYS A 32 -6.39 12.24 7.24
C LYS A 32 -7.71 12.57 7.91
N VAL A 33 -8.50 11.54 8.23
CA VAL A 33 -9.87 11.64 8.74
C VAL A 33 -9.86 11.67 10.26
N GLU A 34 -9.24 10.67 10.88
CA GLU A 34 -9.27 10.51 12.35
C GLU A 34 -8.23 11.38 13.07
N LYS A 35 -7.29 11.98 12.32
CA LYS A 35 -6.20 12.81 12.87
C LYS A 35 -5.31 12.07 13.88
N ALA A 36 -5.19 10.75 13.70
CA ALA A 36 -4.38 9.91 14.56
C ALA A 36 -2.96 9.72 14.01
N ASN A 37 -1.99 9.59 14.92
CA ASN A 37 -0.65 9.10 14.58
C ASN A 37 -0.70 7.58 14.46
N VAL A 38 -0.07 7.03 13.42
CA VAL A 38 -0.08 5.58 13.14
C VAL A 38 1.35 5.05 13.17
N LEU A 39 1.58 4.01 13.96
CA LEU A 39 2.80 3.20 13.90
C LEU A 39 2.54 1.98 13.02
N VAL A 40 3.31 1.83 11.95
CA VAL A 40 3.27 0.66 11.06
C VAL A 40 4.52 -0.16 11.31
N HIS A 41 4.35 -1.44 11.65
CA HIS A 41 5.47 -2.38 11.82
C HIS A 41 5.13 -3.74 11.19
N CYS A 42 6.16 -4.52 10.90
CA CYS A 42 6.07 -5.93 10.47
C CYS A 42 7.09 -6.75 11.29
N SER A 43 7.26 -8.04 10.99
CA SER A 43 8.22 -8.90 11.72
C SER A 43 9.66 -8.41 11.55
N ASP A 44 10.12 -8.27 10.29
CA ASP A 44 11.48 -7.83 9.95
C ASP A 44 11.49 -6.37 9.42
N GLU A 45 10.37 -5.67 9.55
CA GLU A 45 10.16 -4.22 9.36
C GLU A 45 10.53 -3.58 8.00
N TRP A 46 11.11 -4.31 7.05
CA TRP A 46 11.59 -3.78 5.77
C TRP A 46 10.68 -3.99 4.54
N ASP A 47 9.91 -5.08 4.45
CA ASP A 47 9.13 -5.37 3.24
C ASP A 47 7.71 -4.77 3.28
N HIS A 48 6.82 -5.35 4.10
CA HIS A 48 5.41 -4.93 4.14
C HIS A 48 5.24 -3.53 4.73
N THR A 49 6.09 -3.13 5.67
CA THR A 49 6.10 -1.77 6.23
C THR A 49 6.38 -0.75 5.13
N ALA A 50 7.41 -0.98 4.30
CA ALA A 50 7.75 -0.09 3.20
C ALA A 50 6.60 0.01 2.19
N GLN A 51 5.95 -1.11 1.86
CA GLN A 51 4.79 -1.14 0.96
C GLN A 51 3.62 -0.30 1.49
N VAL A 52 3.19 -0.54 2.74
CA VAL A 52 2.03 0.15 3.34
C VAL A 52 2.30 1.63 3.55
N CYS A 53 3.46 1.98 4.09
CA CYS A 53 3.88 3.37 4.26
C CYS A 53 3.95 4.07 2.90
N SER A 54 4.40 3.37 1.85
CA SER A 54 4.50 3.91 0.49
C SER A 54 3.17 4.26 -0.14
N VAL A 55 2.24 3.31 -0.12
CA VAL A 55 0.88 3.54 -0.60
C VAL A 55 0.21 4.68 0.19
N ALA A 56 0.32 4.65 1.52
CA ALA A 56 -0.31 5.67 2.38
C ALA A 56 0.17 7.09 2.06
N SER A 57 1.47 7.33 1.87
CA SER A 57 1.92 8.70 1.58
C SER A 57 1.61 9.15 0.15
N ILE A 58 1.55 8.26 -0.84
CA ILE A 58 1.04 8.60 -2.19
C ILE A 58 -0.44 9.04 -2.11
N LEU A 59 -1.24 8.37 -1.29
CA LEU A 59 -2.63 8.74 -1.06
C LEU A 59 -2.77 10.08 -0.32
N LEU A 60 -1.89 10.37 0.64
CA LEU A 60 -1.97 11.56 1.49
C LEU A 60 -1.38 12.84 0.85
N TYR A 61 -0.25 12.73 0.14
CA TYR A 61 0.52 13.90 -0.29
C TYR A 61 0.66 13.97 -1.82
N PRO A 62 0.22 15.07 -2.45
CA PRO A 62 0.34 15.25 -3.90
C PRO A 62 1.79 15.22 -4.42
N PHE A 63 2.77 15.63 -3.60
CA PHE A 63 4.18 15.64 -3.97
C PHE A 63 4.68 14.27 -4.46
N TYR A 64 4.31 13.19 -3.78
CA TYR A 64 4.72 11.82 -4.14
C TYR A 64 4.06 11.29 -5.42
N ARG A 65 3.19 12.07 -6.08
CA ARG A 65 2.61 11.75 -7.39
C ARG A 65 3.33 12.44 -8.55
N THR A 66 4.43 13.13 -8.27
CA THR A 66 5.32 13.72 -9.28
C THR A 66 6.49 12.79 -9.55
N PHE A 67 7.13 12.89 -10.73
CA PHE A 67 8.36 12.12 -11.01
C PHE A 67 9.42 12.32 -9.93
N LYS A 68 9.69 13.57 -9.55
CA LYS A 68 10.65 13.89 -8.49
C LYS A 68 10.24 13.27 -7.16
N GLY A 69 8.99 13.42 -6.76
CA GLY A 69 8.51 12.90 -5.48
C GLY A 69 8.52 11.38 -5.41
N LEU A 70 8.21 10.69 -6.52
CA LEU A 70 8.27 9.23 -6.57
C LEU A 70 9.73 8.72 -6.50
N MET A 71 10.69 9.42 -7.11
CA MET A 71 12.12 9.05 -7.06
C MET A 71 12.81 9.33 -5.73
N VAL A 72 12.33 10.30 -4.94
CA VAL A 72 12.93 10.65 -3.63
C VAL A 72 12.63 9.60 -2.56
N ARG A 73 11.65 8.73 -2.81
CA ARG A 73 11.30 7.65 -1.90
C ARG A 73 12.26 6.48 -2.08
N GLU A 74 13.25 6.40 -1.19
CA GLU A 74 14.00 5.19 -0.87
C GLU A 74 13.37 4.48 0.33
#